data_AF-A0A1H8TY49-F1
#
_entry.id   AF-A0A1H8TY49-F1
#
_cell.length_a   1.000
_cell.length_b   1.000
_cell.length_c   1.000
_cell.angle_alpha   90.00
_cell.angle_beta   90.00
_cell.angle_gamma   90.00
#
_symmetry.space_group_name_H-M   'P 1'
#
loop_
_entity.id
_entity.type
_entity.pdbx_description
1 polymer ?
#
loop_
_entity_poly.entity_id
_entity_poly.type
_entity_poly.pdbx_seq_one_letter_code
_entity_poly.pdbx_strand_id
1 'polypeptide(L)'
;MARFIAGEDRRHSTFLPDRFGDYVAAYNPVRFVEVSVDELDLATLGFTRAVPEAPGRPAYDPATLLKIDIYDYLNRVPSNRRLERQTQRNIELMSLTGRPMPDLKTLADFRKDNGPAIQATYTQFVVLCRRLNLFSKAVVAIDGSKLKAVNNRDKNFPVAKVEARLAQVEASVARYLPPEPGRPPAE
;
A
#
# COMPACT_ATOMS: atom_id res chain seq x y z
N MET A 1 13.08 -36.55 -27.20
CA MET A 1 13.03 -36.61 -25.73
C MET A 1 12.59 -35.26 -25.21
N ALA A 2 11.45 -35.21 -24.50
CA ALA A 2 10.80 -33.96 -24.13
C ALA A 2 11.70 -33.10 -23.22
N ARG A 3 11.95 -31.85 -23.64
CA ARG A 3 12.83 -30.84 -22.99
C ARG A 3 12.03 -29.88 -22.10
N PHE A 4 11.04 -30.36 -21.35
CA PHE A 4 10.22 -29.50 -20.49
C PHE A 4 10.34 -29.94 -19.03
N ILE A 5 10.32 -28.94 -18.14
CA ILE A 5 10.19 -29.17 -16.71
C ILE A 5 8.79 -29.74 -16.49
N ALA A 6 8.71 -30.99 -16.00
CA ALA A 6 7.45 -31.62 -15.67
C ALA A 6 6.88 -30.99 -14.39
N GLY A 7 5.59 -30.67 -14.39
CA GLY A 7 4.87 -30.27 -13.18
C GLY A 7 4.56 -31.47 -12.28
N GLU A 8 4.15 -31.20 -11.04
CA GLU A 8 3.78 -32.25 -10.08
C GLU A 8 2.49 -32.99 -10.45
N ASP A 9 2.38 -34.27 -10.04
CA ASP A 9 1.18 -35.08 -10.26
C ASP A 9 0.02 -34.54 -9.42
N ARG A 10 -0.97 -33.97 -10.10
CA ARG A 10 -2.17 -33.34 -9.51
C ARG A 10 -3.07 -34.33 -8.74
N ARG A 11 -2.75 -35.63 -8.75
CA ARG A 11 -3.48 -36.69 -8.04
C ARG A 11 -2.84 -37.09 -6.72
N HIS A 12 -1.66 -36.54 -6.38
CA HIS A 12 -0.99 -36.83 -5.12
C HIS A 12 -1.72 -36.09 -3.97
N SER A 13 -2.10 -36.82 -2.92
CA SER A 13 -2.64 -36.19 -1.71
C SER A 13 -1.47 -35.77 -0.80
N THR A 14 -1.30 -34.47 -0.59
CA THR A 14 -0.46 -33.96 0.50
C THR A 14 -1.04 -34.43 1.83
N PHE A 15 -0.29 -35.20 2.61
CA PHE A 15 -0.74 -35.68 3.91
C PHE A 15 -0.71 -34.49 4.89
N LEU A 16 -1.92 -34.03 5.27
CA LEU A 16 -2.29 -32.73 5.87
C LEU A 16 -2.51 -31.63 4.81
N PRO A 17 -3.65 -30.90 4.81
CA PRO A 17 -3.83 -29.78 3.90
C PRO A 17 -2.80 -28.69 4.24
N ASP A 18 -2.01 -28.29 3.25
CA ASP A 18 -1.11 -27.15 3.35
C ASP A 18 -1.89 -25.92 3.84
N ARG A 19 -1.29 -25.13 4.72
CA ARG A 19 -1.86 -23.85 5.14
C ARG A 19 -1.79 -22.88 3.98
N PHE A 20 -2.71 -21.90 3.91
CA PHE A 20 -2.64 -20.86 2.86
C PHE A 20 -1.26 -20.17 2.80
N GLY A 21 -0.64 -19.98 3.97
CA GLY A 21 0.69 -19.38 4.08
C GLY A 21 1.82 -20.22 3.50
N ASP A 22 1.66 -21.54 3.33
CA ASP A 22 2.70 -22.42 2.78
C ASP A 22 2.85 -22.22 1.26
N TYR A 23 1.78 -21.74 0.60
CA TYR A 23 1.78 -21.38 -0.82
C TYR A 23 2.27 -19.96 -1.11
N VAL A 24 2.53 -19.16 -0.07
CA VAL A 24 3.00 -17.77 -0.21
C VAL A 24 4.50 -17.72 0.09
N ALA A 25 5.30 -17.31 -0.89
CA ALA A 25 6.76 -17.22 -0.72
C ALA A 25 7.15 -16.35 0.49
N ALA A 26 8.28 -16.67 1.14
CA ALA A 26 8.75 -15.99 2.36
C ALA A 26 8.98 -14.48 2.17
N TYR A 27 9.35 -14.05 0.96
CA TYR A 27 9.59 -12.64 0.61
C TYR A 27 8.45 -12.02 -0.20
N ASN A 28 7.26 -12.63 -0.21
CA ASN A 28 6.11 -12.07 -0.88
C ASN A 28 5.66 -10.77 -0.17
N PRO A 29 5.40 -9.65 -0.89
CA PRO A 29 4.97 -8.38 -0.31
C PRO A 29 3.76 -8.47 0.62
N VAL A 30 2.89 -9.46 0.40
CA VAL A 30 1.69 -9.72 1.24
C VAL A 30 2.05 -9.92 2.71
N ARG A 31 3.18 -10.58 3.00
CA ARG A 31 3.64 -10.81 4.38
C ARG A 31 4.02 -9.50 5.07
N PHE A 32 4.59 -8.58 4.29
CA PHE A 32 4.90 -7.26 4.79
C PHE A 32 3.63 -6.43 5.02
N VAL A 33 2.61 -6.56 4.15
CA VAL A 33 1.30 -5.93 4.36
C VAL A 33 0.64 -6.42 5.64
N GLU A 34 0.69 -7.74 5.91
CA GLU A 34 0.15 -8.33 7.13
C GLU A 34 0.75 -7.69 8.39
N VAL A 35 2.07 -7.78 8.55
CA VAL A 35 2.79 -7.23 9.70
C VAL A 35 2.60 -5.71 9.79
N SER A 36 2.66 -4.99 8.65
CA SER A 36 2.53 -3.54 8.65
C SER A 36 1.18 -3.08 9.16
N VAL A 37 0.09 -3.75 8.75
CA VAL A 37 -1.27 -3.37 9.17
C VAL A 37 -1.55 -3.78 10.61
N ASP A 38 -1.02 -4.93 11.05
CA ASP A 38 -1.24 -5.43 12.42
C ASP A 38 -0.60 -4.53 13.50
N GLU A 39 0.43 -3.77 13.13
CA GLU A 39 1.10 -2.80 14.02
C GLU A 39 0.44 -1.40 14.01
N LEU A 40 -0.58 -1.15 13.17
CA LEU A 40 -1.23 0.16 13.09
C LEU A 40 -2.28 0.34 14.18
N ASP A 41 -2.25 1.49 14.84
CA ASP A 41 -3.39 1.98 15.63
C ASP A 41 -4.45 2.58 14.69
N LEU A 42 -5.36 1.72 14.23
CA LEU A 42 -6.44 2.11 13.32
C LEU A 42 -7.41 3.11 13.94
N ALA A 43 -7.60 3.10 15.26
CA ALA A 43 -8.47 4.05 15.94
C ALA A 43 -7.85 5.46 15.89
N THR A 44 -6.56 5.57 16.21
CA THR A 44 -5.82 6.85 16.13
C THR A 44 -5.71 7.37 14.70
N LEU A 45 -5.67 6.48 13.71
CA LEU A 45 -5.69 6.84 12.29
C LEU A 45 -7.07 7.28 11.77
N GLY A 46 -8.12 7.16 12.58
CA GLY A 46 -9.46 7.61 12.24
C GLY A 46 -10.26 6.61 11.41
N PHE A 47 -9.93 5.31 11.44
CA PHE A 47 -10.78 4.30 10.82
C PHE A 47 -12.10 4.16 11.57
N THR A 48 -13.19 4.29 10.82
CA THR A 48 -14.55 4.10 11.33
C THR A 48 -14.81 2.64 11.67
N ARG A 49 -15.63 2.38 12.70
CA ARG A 49 -15.98 1.02 13.16
C ARG A 49 -14.78 0.14 13.54
N ALA A 50 -13.67 0.74 13.98
CA ALA A 50 -12.56 0.01 14.60
C ALA A 50 -12.98 -0.72 15.88
N VAL A 51 -14.05 -0.25 16.53
CA VAL A 51 -14.70 -0.92 17.66
C VAL A 51 -16.02 -1.53 17.18
N PRO A 52 -16.27 -2.84 17.39
CA PRO A 52 -17.52 -3.49 17.01
C PRO A 52 -18.72 -2.91 17.76
N GLU A 53 -19.83 -2.66 17.06
CA GLU A 53 -21.12 -2.38 17.69
C GLU A 53 -21.79 -3.68 18.18
N ALA A 54 -22.44 -3.64 19.35
CA ALA A 54 -22.96 -4.84 20.02
C ALA A 54 -24.20 -5.49 19.36
N PRO A 55 -25.18 -4.77 18.76
CA PRO A 55 -26.32 -5.40 18.10
C PRO A 55 -26.11 -5.58 16.58
N GLY A 56 -26.52 -6.73 16.04
CA GLY A 56 -26.61 -6.99 14.60
C GLY A 56 -25.55 -7.94 14.04
N ARG A 57 -25.44 -8.00 12.70
CA ARG A 57 -24.39 -8.78 12.02
C ARG A 57 -23.05 -8.09 12.26
N PRO A 58 -22.01 -8.81 12.73
CA PRO A 58 -20.68 -8.24 12.88
C PRO A 58 -20.18 -7.64 11.56
N ALA A 59 -19.63 -6.44 11.64
CA ALA A 59 -18.95 -5.81 10.51
C ALA A 59 -17.62 -6.53 10.23
N TYR A 60 -17.11 -6.37 9.01
CA TYR A 60 -15.73 -6.76 8.72
C TYR A 60 -14.78 -5.86 9.51
N ASP A 61 -13.70 -6.46 10.02
CA ASP A 61 -12.62 -5.74 10.68
C ASP A 61 -11.97 -4.72 9.71
N PRO A 62 -11.85 -3.43 10.08
CA PRO A 62 -11.14 -2.44 9.28
C PRO A 62 -9.70 -2.84 8.93
N ALA A 63 -9.00 -3.59 9.79
CA ALA A 63 -7.66 -4.09 9.48
C ALA A 63 -7.67 -5.04 8.28
N THR A 64 -8.65 -5.95 8.25
CA THR A 64 -8.86 -6.88 7.14
C THR A 64 -9.16 -6.13 5.84
N LEU A 65 -10.04 -5.13 5.88
CA LEU A 65 -10.41 -4.34 4.70
C LEU A 65 -9.24 -3.47 4.22
N LEU A 66 -8.43 -2.94 5.13
CA LEU A 66 -7.21 -2.19 4.81
C LEU A 66 -6.14 -3.07 4.16
N LYS A 67 -5.94 -4.30 4.67
CA LYS A 67 -5.04 -5.30 4.05
C LYS A 67 -5.45 -5.56 2.58
N ILE A 68 -6.75 -5.70 2.32
CA ILE A 68 -7.28 -5.87 0.95
C ILE A 68 -7.05 -4.61 0.10
N ASP A 69 -7.24 -3.41 0.66
CA ASP A 69 -7.03 -2.15 -0.04
C ASP A 69 -5.58 -1.96 -0.49
N ILE A 70 -4.64 -2.21 0.43
CA ILE A 70 -3.20 -2.13 0.14
C ILE A 70 -2.81 -3.20 -0.88
N TYR A 71 -3.34 -4.41 -0.76
CA TYR A 71 -3.09 -5.48 -1.73
C TYR A 71 -3.51 -5.08 -3.14
N ASP A 72 -4.69 -4.48 -3.29
CA ASP A 72 -5.18 -3.96 -4.57
C ASP A 72 -4.21 -2.92 -5.15
N TYR A 73 -3.80 -1.95 -4.33
CA TYR A 73 -2.87 -0.91 -4.76
C TYR A 73 -1.55 -1.48 -5.29
N LEU A 74 -0.94 -2.42 -4.55
CA LEU A 74 0.30 -3.09 -4.94
C LEU A 74 0.16 -3.91 -6.23
N ASN A 75 -0.99 -4.56 -6.42
CA ASN A 75 -1.25 -5.45 -7.55
C ASN A 75 -1.99 -4.79 -8.72
N ARG A 76 -2.29 -3.49 -8.63
CA ARG A 76 -2.97 -2.67 -9.65
C ARG A 76 -4.31 -3.28 -10.10
N VAL A 77 -5.21 -3.58 -9.16
CA VAL A 77 -6.52 -4.22 -9.43
C VAL A 77 -7.69 -3.25 -9.14
N PRO A 78 -7.74 -2.04 -9.72
CA PRO A 78 -8.56 -0.92 -9.23
C PRO A 78 -10.09 -1.15 -9.28
N SER A 79 -10.53 -2.27 -9.85
CA SER A 79 -11.94 -2.64 -9.92
C SER A 79 -12.33 -3.45 -8.69
N ASN A 80 -13.21 -2.89 -7.86
CA ASN A 80 -13.78 -3.60 -6.70
C ASN A 80 -14.46 -4.95 -7.10
N ARG A 81 -15.05 -5.05 -8.30
CA ARG A 81 -15.61 -6.32 -8.83
C ARG A 81 -14.54 -7.36 -9.15
N ARG A 82 -13.35 -6.92 -9.56
CA ARG A 82 -12.20 -7.81 -9.73
C ARG A 82 -11.63 -8.20 -8.37
N LEU A 83 -11.56 -7.24 -7.44
CA LEU A 83 -11.06 -7.45 -6.08
C LEU A 83 -11.93 -8.44 -5.29
N GLU A 84 -13.26 -8.30 -5.33
CA GLU A 84 -14.21 -9.27 -4.77
C GLU A 84 -13.92 -10.69 -5.30
N ARG A 85 -13.81 -10.86 -6.62
CA ARG A 85 -13.45 -12.16 -7.22
C ARG A 85 -12.07 -12.66 -6.78
N GLN A 86 -11.12 -11.77 -6.53
CA GLN A 86 -9.81 -12.16 -6.00
C GLN A 86 -9.90 -12.65 -4.56
N THR A 87 -10.68 -12.02 -3.68
CA THR A 87 -10.86 -12.51 -2.28
C THR A 87 -11.38 -13.95 -2.22
N GLN A 88 -12.14 -14.38 -3.24
CA GLN A 88 -12.73 -15.72 -3.33
C GLN A 88 -11.79 -16.80 -3.87
N ARG A 89 -10.71 -16.43 -4.59
CA ARG A 89 -9.89 -17.41 -5.35
C ARG A 89 -8.37 -17.23 -5.24
N ASN A 90 -7.91 -16.07 -4.80
CA ASN A 90 -6.50 -15.73 -4.75
C ASN A 90 -5.90 -16.19 -3.42
N ILE A 91 -4.98 -17.15 -3.48
CA ILE A 91 -4.30 -17.72 -2.32
C ILE A 91 -3.57 -16.65 -1.50
N GLU A 92 -3.00 -15.62 -2.13
CA GLU A 92 -2.33 -14.53 -1.41
C GLU A 92 -3.32 -13.77 -0.52
N LEU A 93 -4.50 -13.41 -1.04
CA LEU A 93 -5.53 -12.74 -0.25
C LEU A 93 -6.12 -13.66 0.81
N MET A 94 -6.34 -14.94 0.49
CA MET A 94 -6.82 -15.91 1.47
C MET A 94 -5.84 -16.06 2.63
N SER A 95 -4.53 -16.12 2.33
CA SER A 95 -3.47 -16.15 3.33
C SER A 95 -3.45 -14.87 4.16
N LEU A 96 -3.54 -13.70 3.52
CA LEU A 96 -3.46 -12.39 4.16
C LEU A 96 -4.61 -12.10 5.14
N THR A 97 -5.80 -12.59 4.80
CA THR A 97 -7.04 -12.16 5.46
C THR A 97 -7.74 -13.26 6.25
N GLY A 98 -7.32 -14.52 6.09
CA GLY A 98 -8.04 -15.66 6.68
C GLY A 98 -9.35 -16.00 5.93
N ARG A 99 -9.44 -15.61 4.65
CA ARG A 99 -10.57 -15.88 3.74
C ARG A 99 -11.95 -15.22 4.03
N PRO A 100 -12.06 -14.00 4.59
CA PRO A 100 -13.26 -13.19 4.47
C PRO A 100 -13.50 -12.81 3.00
N MET A 101 -14.78 -12.79 2.60
CA MET A 101 -15.19 -12.53 1.22
C MET A 101 -16.12 -11.30 1.18
N PRO A 102 -15.59 -10.09 1.45
CA PRO A 102 -16.38 -8.87 1.33
C PRO A 102 -16.84 -8.69 -0.12
N ASP A 103 -18.09 -8.24 -0.27
CA ASP A 103 -18.64 -7.95 -1.58
C ASP A 103 -18.09 -6.63 -2.13
N LEU A 104 -18.34 -6.39 -3.42
CA LEU A 104 -18.05 -5.13 -4.11
C LEU A 104 -18.46 -3.89 -3.30
N LYS A 105 -19.65 -3.94 -2.69
CA LYS A 105 -20.26 -2.80 -2.01
C LYS A 105 -19.51 -2.49 -0.72
N THR A 106 -19.21 -3.50 0.08
CA THR A 106 -18.42 -3.39 1.31
C THR A 106 -17.07 -2.74 1.04
N LEU A 107 -16.37 -3.18 -0.02
CA LEU A 107 -15.08 -2.61 -0.41
C LEU A 107 -15.20 -1.15 -0.90
N ALA A 108 -16.28 -0.84 -1.62
CA ALA A 108 -16.55 0.52 -2.10
C ALA A 108 -16.85 1.49 -0.94
N ASP A 109 -17.74 1.07 -0.03
CA ASP A 109 -18.16 1.86 1.12
C ASP A 109 -16.97 2.07 2.08
N PHE A 110 -16.16 1.04 2.32
CA PHE A 110 -14.94 1.17 3.13
C PHE A 110 -13.99 2.25 2.62
N ARG A 111 -13.70 2.26 1.31
CA ARG A 111 -12.83 3.27 0.67
C ARG A 111 -13.41 4.67 0.75
N LYS A 112 -14.72 4.78 0.54
CA LYS A 112 -15.45 6.05 0.58
C LYS A 112 -15.44 6.63 2.00
N ASP A 113 -15.73 5.81 2.99
CA ASP A 113 -15.95 6.25 4.37
C ASP A 113 -14.63 6.48 5.12
N ASN A 114 -13.54 5.82 4.71
CA ASN A 114 -12.23 5.88 5.38
C ASN A 114 -11.12 6.56 4.56
N GLY A 115 -11.46 7.28 3.48
CA GLY A 115 -10.49 7.93 2.60
C GLY A 115 -9.37 8.71 3.32
N PRO A 116 -9.68 9.61 4.28
CA PRO A 116 -8.67 10.32 5.06
C PRO A 116 -7.77 9.41 5.90
N ALA A 117 -8.32 8.35 6.50
CA ALA A 117 -7.56 7.39 7.32
C ALA A 117 -6.63 6.52 6.47
N ILE A 118 -7.11 6.11 5.29
CA ILE A 118 -6.30 5.41 4.28
C ILE A 118 -5.13 6.31 3.83
N GLN A 119 -5.41 7.59 3.54
CA GLN A 119 -4.36 8.55 3.19
C GLN A 119 -3.33 8.74 4.33
N ALA A 120 -3.79 8.84 5.58
CA ALA A 120 -2.93 8.93 6.75
C ALA A 120 -2.04 7.70 6.90
N THR A 121 -2.59 6.50 6.66
CA THR A 121 -1.85 5.24 6.64
C THR A 121 -0.71 5.27 5.62
N TYR A 122 -0.99 5.62 4.36
CA TYR A 122 0.04 5.75 3.32
C TYR A 122 1.07 6.82 3.67
N THR A 123 0.66 7.90 4.34
CA THR A 123 1.57 8.95 4.79
C THR A 123 2.54 8.43 5.86
N GLN A 124 2.05 7.72 6.87
CA GLN A 124 2.89 7.08 7.89
C GLN A 124 3.83 6.06 7.26
N PHE A 125 3.34 5.29 6.29
CA PHE A 125 4.14 4.34 5.54
C PHE A 125 5.32 4.99 4.82
N VAL A 126 5.08 6.10 4.11
CA VAL A 126 6.13 6.87 3.45
C VAL A 126 7.12 7.43 4.48
N VAL A 127 6.64 7.94 5.62
CA VAL A 127 7.53 8.42 6.69
C VAL A 127 8.42 7.29 7.23
N LEU A 128 7.87 6.10 7.46
CA LEU A 128 8.61 4.92 7.90
C LEU A 128 9.68 4.53 6.88
N CYS A 129 9.33 4.42 5.60
CA CYS A 129 10.27 4.12 4.53
C CYS A 129 11.40 5.16 4.43
N ARG A 130 11.12 6.45 4.69
CA ARG A 130 12.15 7.50 4.77
C ARG A 130 13.09 7.29 5.95
N ARG A 131 12.55 6.97 7.13
CA ARG A 131 13.36 6.72 8.35
C ARG A 131 14.29 5.53 8.20
N LEU A 132 13.80 4.47 7.55
CA LEU A 132 14.56 3.26 7.28
C LEU A 132 15.51 3.38 6.06
N ASN A 133 15.60 4.57 5.45
CA ASN A 133 16.36 4.83 4.22
C ASN A 133 16.04 3.82 3.08
N LEU A 134 14.80 3.34 3.00
CA LEU A 134 14.36 2.38 1.99
C LEU A 134 14.14 3.04 0.62
N PHE A 135 13.98 4.37 0.59
CA PHE A 135 14.07 5.11 -0.66
C PHE A 135 15.55 5.25 -1.04
N SER A 136 16.00 4.43 -2.00
CA SER A 136 17.11 4.85 -2.87
C SER A 136 16.77 6.22 -3.45
N LYS A 137 17.74 7.08 -3.81
CA LYS A 137 17.53 8.38 -4.48
C LYS A 137 16.57 8.23 -5.69
N ALA A 138 15.27 8.26 -5.43
CA ALA A 138 14.24 7.81 -6.36
C ALA A 138 13.59 9.07 -6.89
N VAL A 139 13.79 9.30 -8.19
CA VAL A 139 13.04 10.31 -8.93
C VAL A 139 11.56 9.89 -8.90
N VAL A 140 10.76 10.61 -8.13
CA VAL A 140 9.30 10.42 -8.11
C VAL A 140 8.74 11.12 -9.34
N ALA A 141 8.41 10.34 -10.38
CA ALA A 141 7.67 10.84 -11.54
C ALA A 141 6.17 10.84 -11.21
N ILE A 142 5.58 12.02 -11.05
CA ILE A 142 4.12 12.20 -10.91
C ILE A 142 3.54 12.33 -12.31
N ASP A 143 3.31 11.20 -12.98
CA ASP A 143 2.59 11.20 -14.25
C ASP A 143 1.07 11.32 -13.98
N GLY A 144 0.45 12.36 -14.56
CA GLY A 144 -0.90 12.81 -14.21
C GLY A 144 -1.00 14.30 -13.87
N SER A 145 0.13 15.00 -13.74
CA SER A 145 0.13 16.47 -13.68
C SER A 145 -0.29 17.03 -15.03
N LYS A 146 -1.56 17.44 -15.16
CA LYS A 146 -2.02 18.27 -16.29
C LYS A 146 -1.38 19.66 -16.15
N LEU A 147 -0.12 19.77 -16.57
CA LEU A 147 0.53 21.06 -16.73
C LEU A 147 -0.19 21.76 -17.88
N LYS A 148 -1.02 22.76 -17.55
CA LYS A 148 -1.54 23.66 -18.58
C LYS A 148 -0.34 24.21 -19.34
N ALA A 149 -0.25 23.91 -20.62
CA ALA A 149 0.75 24.48 -21.52
C ALA A 149 0.42 25.96 -21.69
N VAL A 150 0.81 26.77 -20.70
CA VAL A 150 0.73 28.22 -20.75
C VAL A 150 2.11 28.70 -21.15
N ASN A 151 2.26 29.16 -22.40
CA ASN A 151 3.50 29.74 -22.93
C ASN A 151 3.78 31.16 -22.36
N ASN A 152 3.41 31.40 -21.10
CA ASN A 152 3.76 32.63 -20.41
C ASN A 152 5.22 32.50 -19.95
N ARG A 153 6.02 33.54 -20.17
CA ARG A 153 7.44 33.63 -19.77
C ARG A 153 7.66 33.23 -18.31
N ASP A 154 6.73 33.56 -17.43
CA ASP A 154 6.80 33.25 -15.99
C ASP A 154 6.51 31.77 -15.65
N LYS A 155 5.87 31.05 -16.58
CA LYS A 155 5.55 29.62 -16.49
C LYS A 155 6.53 28.73 -17.27
N ASN A 156 7.54 29.32 -17.92
CA ASN A 156 8.65 28.59 -18.51
C ASN A 156 9.72 28.30 -17.45
N PHE A 157 10.26 27.08 -17.45
CA PHE A 157 11.22 26.57 -16.47
C PHE A 157 12.54 26.16 -17.15
N PRO A 158 13.43 27.12 -17.45
CA PRO A 158 14.80 26.80 -17.88
C PRO A 158 15.58 26.13 -16.74
N VAL A 159 16.67 25.44 -17.07
CA VAL A 159 17.52 24.68 -16.13
C VAL A 159 17.86 25.50 -14.87
N ALA A 160 18.34 26.74 -15.05
CA ALA A 160 18.66 27.65 -13.94
C ALA A 160 17.48 27.95 -13.01
N LYS A 161 16.24 28.00 -13.54
CA LYS A 161 15.04 28.26 -12.74
C LYS A 161 14.59 27.00 -11.99
N VAL A 162 14.84 25.82 -12.56
CA VAL A 162 14.62 24.54 -11.87
C VAL A 162 15.61 24.40 -10.71
N GLU A 163 16.89 24.70 -10.93
CA GLU A 163 17.92 24.70 -9.88
C GLU A 163 17.59 25.68 -8.75
N ALA A 164 17.22 26.92 -9.08
CA ALA A 164 16.80 27.91 -8.09
C ALA A 164 15.56 27.45 -7.30
N ARG A 165 14.61 26.77 -7.97
CA ARG A 165 13.41 26.26 -7.31
C ARG A 165 13.71 25.05 -6.43
N LEU A 166 14.65 24.20 -6.83
CA LEU A 166 15.14 23.08 -6.02
C LEU A 166 15.78 23.60 -4.73
N ALA A 167 16.69 24.57 -4.83
CA ALA A 167 17.31 25.22 -3.67
C ALA A 167 16.26 25.89 -2.74
N GLN A 168 15.24 26.53 -3.31
CA GLN A 168 14.15 27.10 -2.52
C GLN A 168 13.31 26.03 -1.79
N VAL A 169 13.03 24.90 -2.45
CA VAL A 169 12.31 23.78 -1.85
C VAL A 169 13.15 23.15 -0.75
N GLU A 170 14.44 22.94 -0.97
CA GLU A 170 15.38 22.44 0.03
C GLU A 170 15.44 23.36 1.27
N ALA A 171 15.53 24.67 1.08
CA ALA A 171 15.47 25.64 2.17
C ALA A 171 14.13 25.62 2.91
N SER A 172 13.01 25.47 2.19
CA SER A 172 11.69 25.33 2.80
C SER A 172 11.57 24.02 3.58
N VAL A 173 12.09 22.91 3.07
CA VAL A 173 12.10 21.61 3.75
C VAL A 173 12.93 21.69 5.02
N ALA A 174 14.13 22.30 4.97
CA ALA A 174 14.98 22.50 6.13
C ALA A 174 14.31 23.36 7.23
N ARG A 175 13.44 24.30 6.84
CA ARG A 175 12.66 25.12 7.78
C ARG A 175 11.58 24.34 8.53
N TYR A 176 10.91 23.39 7.86
CA TYR A 176 9.82 22.60 8.46
C TYR A 176 10.29 21.29 9.09
N LEU A 177 11.46 20.79 8.67
CA LEU A 177 12.06 19.57 9.16
C LEU A 177 13.54 19.87 9.49
N PRO A 178 13.82 20.49 10.65
CA PRO A 178 15.19 20.75 11.05
C PRO A 178 15.95 19.42 11.14
N PRO A 179 17.23 19.39 10.77
CA PRO A 179 18.04 18.19 10.91
C PRO A 179 18.07 17.76 12.38
N GLU A 180 17.83 16.48 12.63
CA GLU A 180 17.97 15.86 13.95
C GLU A 180 19.35 16.22 14.54
N PRO A 181 19.43 16.72 15.78
CA PRO A 181 20.71 17.04 16.39
C PRO A 181 21.53 15.75 16.54
N GLY A 182 22.59 15.61 15.73
CA GLY A 182 23.57 14.52 15.85
C GLY A 182 23.92 13.74 14.58
N ARG A 183 23.35 14.02 13.41
CA ARG A 183 23.75 13.34 12.15
C ARG A 183 24.94 14.06 11.50
N PRO A 184 26.13 13.45 11.37
CA PRO A 184 27.22 14.05 10.60
C PRO A 184 26.83 14.15 9.12
N PRO A 185 27.35 15.15 8.38
CA PRO A 185 27.09 15.30 6.96
C PRO A 185 27.58 14.05 6.21
N ALA A 186 26.74 13.55 5.30
CA ALA A 186 27.12 12.44 4.43
C ALA A 186 28.09 12.97 3.36
N GLU A 187 29.28 12.39 3.30
CA GLU A 187 30.22 12.50 2.17
C GLU A 187 29.63 11.86 0.89
#